data_AF-A0A2Z5FX75-F1
#
_entry.id   AF-A0A2Z5FX75-F1
#
_cell.length_a   1.000
_cell.length_b   1.000
_cell.length_c   1.000
_cell.angle_alpha   90.00
_cell.angle_beta   90.00
_cell.angle_gamma   90.00
#
_symmetry.space_group_name_H-M   'P 1'
#
loop_
_entity.id
_entity.type
_entity.pdbx_description
1 polymer ?
#
loop_
_entity_poly.entity_id
_entity_poly.type
_entity_poly.pdbx_seq_one_letter_code
_entity_poly.pdbx_strand_id
1 'polypeptide(L)'
;MQVQSPHFVVLSDSSEKQARKIAGQFERMRSVFHSGFPNANVDPASPILILAMKDKKGFQTLEPPSYLAKGQLDLAGLFLHAQDKNYVLLRLDAPGEHPYASIYHEYTHLLMADTMEWLPLWVNEGLAEFFQNTDIHEKEVDLGQASADDIALLRQNQLIPLETLFTVDAKSPYYHEDQKGSIFYAESWALTHFLFLNDRSTPTHLHRYLDMVSQHVDSVTAGERTFGDLHQLQKALQAYISRNNFQFFKVSAPADINETAYSSIELPVPAANAIRADFLAHNDRGDDAKALLESVLREDPKNAAAHETMGFLEFHQGHLEAARTWFEQAVQLDSQSYLAHYFYAAISLQVSTPVRPEDIEQSLKTSIHLNPKFAPAYDQLASFYGTHHEKLEEAHALNLRAVQLDPASLDYRLNAASVLQEANRYADAIRVLKSAKGVAKTPEEAASVENRITTLERYSAQRDEAASANGQSRAVASASAVTTRPGATQPAPRHPSEEPNGPKHIAKGVIKNVRCTDPSVIQLNVEGAGKAISLYSNNYFNIHYSATNYTPDNEIHPCTDLEGMKASVQYAESSDKTVDGQILSVELSR
;
A
#
# COMPACT_ATOMS: atom_id res chain seq x y z
N MET A 1 28.60 -8.81 7.85
CA MET A 1 28.42 -9.27 6.45
C MET A 1 26.98 -9.12 6.03
N GLN A 2 26.74 -8.96 4.74
CA GLN A 2 25.41 -8.90 4.14
C GLN A 2 25.21 -10.11 3.23
N VAL A 3 24.06 -10.77 3.33
CA VAL A 3 23.60 -11.81 2.42
C VAL A 3 22.33 -11.33 1.75
N GLN A 4 22.24 -11.48 0.44
CA GLN A 4 21.06 -11.12 -0.36
C GLN A 4 20.46 -12.38 -0.98
N SER A 5 19.22 -12.68 -0.59
CA SER A 5 18.35 -13.65 -1.28
C SER A 5 17.40 -12.89 -2.23
N PRO A 6 16.54 -13.60 -2.99
CA PRO A 6 15.57 -12.95 -3.86
C PRO A 6 14.66 -11.93 -3.16
N HIS A 7 14.21 -12.19 -1.93
CA HIS A 7 13.24 -11.34 -1.23
C HIS A 7 13.76 -10.70 0.07
N PHE A 8 14.95 -11.11 0.55
CA PHE A 8 15.47 -10.64 1.84
C PHE A 8 16.92 -10.18 1.77
N VAL A 9 17.22 -9.19 2.60
CA VAL A 9 18.59 -8.78 2.92
C VAL A 9 18.87 -9.19 4.36
N VAL A 10 19.95 -9.92 4.61
CA VAL A 10 20.38 -10.32 5.96
C VAL A 10 21.71 -9.65 6.29
N LEU A 11 21.72 -8.79 7.30
CA LEU A 11 22.93 -8.27 7.92
C LEU A 11 23.24 -9.10 9.18
N SER A 12 24.46 -9.64 9.26
CA SER A 12 24.88 -10.42 10.43
C SER A 12 26.33 -10.15 10.84
N ASP A 13 26.60 -10.21 12.13
CA ASP A 13 27.94 -10.26 12.75
C ASP A 13 28.41 -11.71 13.01
N SER A 14 27.66 -12.71 12.53
CA SER A 14 28.00 -14.12 12.56
C SER A 14 28.67 -14.59 11.26
N SER A 15 28.83 -15.91 11.08
CA SER A 15 29.41 -16.52 9.88
C SER A 15 28.47 -16.46 8.66
N GLU A 16 29.04 -16.48 7.46
CA GLU A 16 28.29 -16.47 6.18
C GLU A 16 27.30 -17.62 6.07
N LYS A 17 27.72 -18.80 6.53
CA LYS A 17 26.86 -19.97 6.60
C LYS A 17 25.59 -19.72 7.42
N GLN A 18 25.70 -19.01 8.55
CA GLN A 18 24.53 -18.70 9.39
C GLN A 18 23.65 -17.63 8.75
N ALA A 19 24.24 -16.57 8.19
CA ALA A 19 23.47 -15.53 7.50
C ALA A 19 22.68 -16.09 6.30
N ARG A 20 23.29 -16.99 5.51
CA ARG A 20 22.62 -17.72 4.42
C ARG A 20 21.50 -18.62 4.92
N LYS A 21 21.73 -19.32 6.03
CA LYS A 21 20.71 -20.18 6.66
C LYS A 21 19.48 -19.36 7.09
N ILE A 22 19.69 -18.19 7.71
CA ILE A 22 18.58 -17.29 8.07
C ILE A 22 17.83 -16.82 6.83
N ALA A 23 18.54 -16.35 5.79
CA ALA A 23 17.89 -15.96 4.54
C ALA A 23 17.04 -17.12 3.96
N GLY A 24 17.59 -18.33 3.95
CA GLY A 24 16.87 -19.53 3.50
C GLY A 24 15.67 -19.90 4.36
N GLN A 25 15.70 -19.64 5.67
CA GLN A 25 14.53 -19.85 6.55
C GLN A 25 13.38 -18.91 6.17
N PHE A 26 13.66 -17.63 5.97
CA PHE A 26 12.63 -16.67 5.56
C PHE A 26 12.10 -16.93 4.15
N GLU A 27 12.95 -17.35 3.20
CA GLU A 27 12.51 -17.79 1.86
C GLU A 27 11.58 -19.02 1.93
N ARG A 28 11.88 -19.98 2.80
CA ARG A 28 11.01 -21.16 3.03
C ARG A 28 9.67 -20.74 3.63
N MET A 29 9.68 -19.86 4.63
CA MET A 29 8.44 -19.33 5.23
C MET A 29 7.60 -18.62 4.16
N ARG A 30 8.18 -17.69 3.41
CA ARG A 30 7.50 -17.01 2.30
C ARG A 30 6.90 -18.00 1.30
N SER A 31 7.63 -19.06 0.96
CA SER A 31 7.15 -20.05 0.00
C SER A 31 5.93 -20.85 0.46
N VAL A 32 5.77 -21.04 1.77
CA VAL A 32 4.57 -21.64 2.36
C VAL A 32 3.37 -20.75 2.07
N PHE A 33 3.47 -19.45 2.31
CA PHE A 33 2.39 -18.51 2.01
C PHE A 33 2.10 -18.43 0.52
N HIS A 34 3.15 -18.37 -0.32
CA HIS A 34 2.98 -18.34 -1.77
C HIS A 34 2.22 -19.56 -2.30
N SER A 35 2.52 -20.75 -1.76
CA SER A 35 1.89 -22.00 -2.20
C SER A 35 0.49 -22.19 -1.60
N GLY A 36 0.30 -21.78 -0.34
CA GLY A 36 -0.96 -21.94 0.40
C GLY A 36 -2.01 -20.88 0.05
N PHE A 37 -1.59 -19.69 -0.38
CA PHE A 37 -2.46 -18.55 -0.68
C PHE A 37 -2.10 -17.93 -2.04
N PRO A 38 -2.43 -18.57 -3.18
CA PRO A 38 -2.02 -18.12 -4.51
C PRO A 38 -2.49 -16.72 -4.91
N ASN A 39 -3.52 -16.21 -4.24
CA ASN A 39 -4.10 -14.88 -4.47
C ASN A 39 -3.57 -13.82 -3.49
N ALA A 40 -2.80 -14.20 -2.47
CA ALA A 40 -2.21 -13.26 -1.53
C ALA A 40 -0.97 -12.60 -2.12
N ASN A 41 -0.81 -11.30 -1.89
CA ASN A 41 0.42 -10.61 -2.24
C ASN A 41 1.51 -10.89 -1.19
N VAL A 42 2.25 -11.97 -1.41
CA VAL A 42 3.34 -12.41 -0.51
C VAL A 42 4.68 -11.68 -0.76
N ASP A 43 4.68 -10.67 -1.61
CA ASP A 43 5.82 -9.80 -1.92
C ASP A 43 5.48 -8.35 -1.55
N PRO A 44 5.70 -7.95 -0.29
CA PRO A 44 5.45 -6.58 0.12
C PRO A 44 6.31 -5.61 -0.70
N ALA A 45 5.75 -4.45 -1.03
CA ALA A 45 6.47 -3.43 -1.79
C ALA A 45 7.68 -2.88 -1.02
N SER A 46 7.57 -2.81 0.31
CA SER A 46 8.66 -2.41 1.20
C SER A 46 9.59 -3.60 1.46
N PRO A 47 10.91 -3.47 1.20
CA PRO A 47 11.87 -4.54 1.43
C PRO A 47 11.93 -4.98 2.89
N ILE A 48 12.34 -6.23 3.12
CA ILE A 48 12.55 -6.79 4.45
C ILE A 48 14.07 -6.93 4.72
N LEU A 49 14.54 -6.22 5.75
CA LEU A 49 15.93 -6.25 6.22
C LEU A 49 16.02 -6.99 7.55
N ILE A 50 16.80 -8.07 7.59
CA ILE A 50 16.99 -8.90 8.77
C ILE A 50 18.34 -8.58 9.41
N LEU A 51 18.31 -8.09 10.63
CA LEU A 51 19.46 -7.88 11.52
C LEU A 51 19.63 -9.12 12.40
N ALA A 52 20.47 -10.05 11.93
CA ALA A 52 20.73 -11.32 12.61
C ALA A 52 21.97 -11.22 13.50
N MET A 53 21.75 -10.95 14.79
CA MET A 53 22.80 -10.79 15.79
C MET A 53 23.29 -12.14 16.30
N LYS A 54 24.60 -12.32 16.43
CA LYS A 54 25.22 -13.57 16.86
C LYS A 54 24.76 -14.02 18.24
N ASP A 55 24.59 -13.07 19.15
CA ASP A 55 24.29 -13.34 20.55
C ASP A 55 23.38 -12.27 21.19
N LYS A 56 22.93 -12.57 22.41
CA LYS A 56 22.14 -11.64 23.24
C LYS A 56 22.79 -10.26 23.39
N LYS A 57 24.11 -10.21 23.54
CA LYS A 57 24.82 -8.94 23.77
C LYS A 57 24.74 -8.05 22.54
N GLY A 58 24.93 -8.62 21.34
CA GLY A 58 24.73 -7.90 20.08
C GLY A 58 23.30 -7.41 19.92
N PHE A 59 22.32 -8.27 20.20
CA PHE A 59 20.89 -7.96 20.14
C PHE A 59 20.52 -6.77 21.03
N GLN A 60 20.95 -6.76 22.29
CA GLN A 60 20.68 -5.69 23.25
C GLN A 60 21.20 -4.31 22.83
N THR A 61 22.17 -4.25 21.90
CA THR A 61 22.63 -2.96 21.36
C THR A 61 21.58 -2.29 20.46
N LEU A 62 20.63 -3.07 19.93
CA LEU A 62 19.58 -2.62 19.02
C LEU A 62 18.18 -2.70 19.65
N GLU A 63 18.04 -3.46 20.74
CA GLU A 63 16.77 -3.69 21.43
C GLU A 63 16.06 -2.37 21.85
N PRO A 64 14.72 -2.28 21.69
CA PRO A 64 13.95 -1.10 22.08
C PRO A 64 14.03 -0.84 23.60
N PRO A 65 13.98 0.44 24.05
CA PRO A 65 14.04 0.78 25.48
C PRO A 65 12.93 0.13 26.32
N SER A 66 11.74 -0.04 25.74
CA SER A 66 10.56 -0.59 26.41
C SER A 66 10.76 -2.03 26.92
N TYR A 67 11.60 -2.82 26.24
CA TYR A 67 11.92 -4.19 26.64
C TYR A 67 13.12 -4.25 27.59
N LEU A 68 14.09 -3.34 27.44
CA LEU A 68 15.22 -3.19 28.36
C LEU A 68 14.77 -2.74 29.76
N ALA A 69 13.82 -1.81 29.83
CA ALA A 69 13.34 -1.26 31.10
C ALA A 69 12.48 -2.23 31.91
N LYS A 70 11.77 -3.17 31.25
CA LYS A 70 10.89 -4.14 31.92
C LYS A 70 11.65 -5.28 32.59
N GLY A 71 12.93 -5.52 32.24
CA GLY A 71 13.79 -6.51 32.90
C GLY A 71 13.27 -7.96 32.92
N GLN A 72 12.21 -8.27 32.17
CA GLN A 72 11.42 -9.50 32.32
C GLN A 72 11.26 -10.33 31.04
N LEU A 73 11.51 -9.76 29.85
CA LEU A 73 11.33 -10.46 28.59
C LEU A 73 12.69 -10.77 27.96
N ASP A 74 13.04 -12.05 27.84
CA ASP A 74 14.21 -12.49 27.08
C ASP A 74 13.82 -12.61 25.60
N LEU A 75 13.83 -11.50 24.88
CA LEU A 75 13.46 -11.48 23.48
C LEU A 75 14.47 -12.26 22.63
N ALA A 76 13.94 -13.14 21.78
CA ALA A 76 14.69 -13.84 20.75
C ALA A 76 14.62 -13.13 19.39
N GLY A 77 13.59 -12.30 19.19
CA GLY A 77 13.46 -11.45 18.01
C GLY A 77 12.23 -10.54 18.07
N LEU A 78 12.20 -9.55 17.17
CA LEU A 78 11.10 -8.62 16.98
C LEU A 78 10.99 -8.21 15.51
N PHE A 79 9.78 -7.81 15.13
CA PHE A 79 9.47 -7.21 13.84
C PHE A 79 9.21 -5.71 14.03
N LEU A 80 9.72 -4.88 13.13
CA LEU A 80 9.53 -3.43 13.17
C LEU A 80 9.11 -2.92 11.78
N HIS A 81 7.96 -2.29 11.71
CA HIS A 81 7.48 -1.62 10.51
C HIS A 81 8.00 -0.18 10.44
N ALA A 82 8.76 0.14 9.39
CA ALA A 82 9.12 1.52 9.04
C ALA A 82 8.45 1.93 7.73
N GLN A 83 8.56 3.22 7.37
CA GLN A 83 7.83 3.78 6.22
C GLN A 83 8.30 3.22 4.87
N ASP A 84 9.59 2.94 4.71
CA ASP A 84 10.21 2.47 3.47
C ASP A 84 10.69 1.03 3.51
N LYS A 85 10.80 0.43 4.70
CA LYS A 85 11.23 -0.97 4.85
C LYS A 85 10.67 -1.60 6.12
N ASN A 86 10.71 -2.91 6.14
CA ASN A 86 10.38 -3.72 7.31
C ASN A 86 11.67 -4.30 7.88
N TYR A 87 11.82 -4.25 9.20
CA TYR A 87 12.98 -4.82 9.87
C TYR A 87 12.60 -6.04 10.67
N VAL A 88 13.50 -7.02 10.67
CA VAL A 88 13.50 -8.12 11.61
C VAL A 88 14.79 -8.04 12.41
N LEU A 89 14.72 -7.93 13.72
CA LEU A 89 15.88 -8.09 14.59
C LEU A 89 15.78 -9.45 15.28
N LEU A 90 16.82 -10.27 15.22
CA LEU A 90 16.85 -11.58 15.86
C LEU A 90 18.22 -11.92 16.45
N ARG A 91 18.27 -12.81 17.44
CA ARG A 91 19.52 -13.38 17.98
C ARG A 91 19.65 -14.86 17.65
N LEU A 92 20.81 -15.25 17.12
CA LEU A 92 21.09 -16.60 16.63
C LEU A 92 21.29 -17.64 17.75
N ASP A 93 21.55 -17.19 18.97
CA ASP A 93 21.72 -18.01 20.17
C ASP A 93 20.43 -18.12 21.02
N ALA A 94 19.29 -17.73 20.45
CA ALA A 94 18.01 -17.83 21.13
C ALA A 94 17.69 -19.28 21.56
N PRO A 95 17.31 -19.51 22.83
CA PRO A 95 16.91 -20.84 23.31
C PRO A 95 15.47 -21.16 22.91
N GLY A 96 15.09 -22.45 23.01
CA GLY A 96 13.73 -22.92 22.78
C GLY A 96 13.51 -23.57 21.41
N GLU A 97 12.34 -24.17 21.22
CA GLU A 97 11.97 -24.87 19.97
C GLU A 97 11.56 -23.87 18.87
N HIS A 98 10.80 -22.82 19.21
CA HIS A 98 10.35 -21.78 18.27
C HIS A 98 10.80 -20.36 18.68
N PRO A 99 12.11 -20.07 18.68
CA PRO A 99 12.61 -18.78 19.16
C PRO A 99 12.11 -17.57 18.35
N TYR A 100 11.65 -17.76 17.11
CA TYR A 100 11.21 -16.67 16.24
C TYR A 100 9.69 -16.62 16.04
N ALA A 101 8.92 -17.25 16.94
CA ALA A 101 7.46 -17.28 16.86
C ALA A 101 6.86 -15.88 16.69
N SER A 102 7.24 -14.91 17.53
CA SER A 102 6.78 -13.52 17.44
C SER A 102 7.10 -12.87 16.10
N ILE A 103 8.26 -13.17 15.50
CA ILE A 103 8.62 -12.65 14.17
C ILE A 103 7.70 -13.25 13.11
N TYR A 104 7.42 -14.55 13.17
CA TYR A 104 6.55 -15.22 12.21
C TYR A 104 5.08 -14.81 12.35
N HIS A 105 4.64 -14.46 13.55
CA HIS A 105 3.34 -13.85 13.80
C HIS A 105 3.20 -12.53 13.00
N GLU A 106 4.08 -11.56 13.25
CA GLU A 106 4.06 -10.26 12.56
C GLU A 106 4.31 -10.39 11.06
N TYR A 107 5.19 -11.32 10.67
CA TYR A 107 5.45 -11.60 9.27
C TYR A 107 4.20 -12.16 8.55
N THR A 108 3.37 -12.92 9.25
CA THR A 108 2.08 -13.41 8.72
C THR A 108 1.14 -12.25 8.42
N HIS A 109 1.00 -11.29 9.35
CA HIS A 109 0.21 -10.09 9.09
C HIS A 109 0.74 -9.29 7.89
N LEU A 110 2.06 -9.15 7.77
CA LEU A 110 2.66 -8.45 6.63
C LEU A 110 2.34 -9.14 5.29
N LEU A 111 2.54 -10.46 5.21
CA LEU A 111 2.33 -11.21 3.96
C LEU A 111 0.86 -11.34 3.56
N MET A 112 -0.04 -11.21 4.53
CA MET A 112 -1.47 -11.38 4.32
C MET A 112 -2.25 -10.09 4.57
N ALA A 113 -1.61 -8.91 4.60
CA ALA A 113 -2.23 -7.64 4.96
C ALA A 113 -3.55 -7.38 4.19
N ASP A 114 -3.52 -7.44 2.86
CA ASP A 114 -4.69 -7.23 2.00
C ASP A 114 -5.79 -8.30 2.22
N THR A 115 -5.39 -9.52 2.57
CA THR A 115 -6.31 -10.66 2.77
C THR A 115 -6.93 -10.64 4.16
N MET A 116 -6.20 -10.15 5.16
CA MET A 116 -6.56 -10.18 6.57
C MET A 116 -7.28 -8.92 7.05
N GLU A 117 -7.15 -7.78 6.36
CA GLU A 117 -7.68 -6.47 6.80
C GLU A 117 -9.17 -6.51 7.19
N TRP A 118 -9.99 -7.26 6.45
CA TRP A 118 -11.44 -7.34 6.67
C TRP A 118 -11.87 -8.50 7.57
N LEU A 119 -10.96 -9.39 7.96
CA LEU A 119 -11.30 -10.58 8.74
C LEU A 119 -11.72 -10.22 10.17
N PRO A 120 -12.65 -10.98 10.78
CA PRO A 120 -12.89 -10.91 12.21
C PRO A 120 -11.59 -11.08 13.00
N LEU A 121 -11.41 -10.31 14.07
CA LEU A 121 -10.14 -10.25 14.81
C LEU A 121 -9.68 -11.64 15.30
N TRP A 122 -10.60 -12.48 15.79
CA TRP A 122 -10.25 -13.84 16.23
C TRP A 122 -9.72 -14.73 15.08
N VAL A 123 -10.17 -14.53 13.84
CA VAL A 123 -9.65 -15.27 12.67
C VAL A 123 -8.30 -14.70 12.27
N ASN A 124 -8.18 -13.37 12.25
CA ASN A 124 -6.95 -12.68 11.90
C ASN A 124 -5.80 -13.12 12.82
N GLU A 125 -5.99 -12.99 14.14
CA GLU A 125 -5.03 -13.40 15.14
C GLU A 125 -4.87 -14.92 15.19
N GLY A 126 -5.97 -15.68 15.10
CA GLY A 126 -5.89 -17.14 15.09
C GLY A 126 -5.07 -17.72 13.92
N LEU A 127 -5.09 -17.06 12.75
CA LEU A 127 -4.22 -17.41 11.63
C LEU A 127 -2.77 -17.02 11.88
N ALA A 128 -2.50 -15.81 12.38
CA ALA A 128 -1.14 -15.39 12.73
C ALA A 128 -0.50 -16.33 13.77
N GLU A 129 -1.25 -16.66 14.83
CA GLU A 129 -0.87 -17.64 15.85
C GLU A 129 -0.69 -19.05 15.25
N PHE A 130 -1.49 -19.45 14.26
CA PHE A 130 -1.34 -20.75 13.60
C PHE A 130 0.01 -20.85 12.86
N PHE A 131 0.42 -19.77 12.21
CA PHE A 131 1.68 -19.71 11.47
C PHE A 131 2.89 -19.34 12.35
N GLN A 132 2.71 -18.77 13.54
CA GLN A 132 3.82 -18.37 14.39
C GLN A 132 4.68 -19.57 14.85
N ASN A 133 4.04 -20.69 15.19
CA ASN A 133 4.70 -21.92 15.65
C ASN A 133 5.09 -22.81 14.47
N THR A 134 5.77 -22.20 13.50
CA THR A 134 6.26 -22.88 12.31
C THR A 134 7.69 -23.38 12.53
N ASP A 135 7.91 -24.68 12.33
CA ASP A 135 9.28 -25.22 12.23
C ASP A 135 9.69 -25.38 10.78
N ILE A 136 10.82 -24.75 10.45
CA ILE A 136 11.36 -24.73 9.11
C ILE A 136 12.56 -25.67 9.04
N HIS A 137 12.37 -26.82 8.38
CA HIS A 137 13.43 -27.77 8.06
C HIS A 137 13.92 -27.55 6.63
N GLU A 138 14.95 -28.30 6.21
CA GLU A 138 15.52 -28.15 4.86
C GLU A 138 14.53 -28.53 3.74
N LYS A 139 13.69 -29.54 3.96
CA LYS A 139 12.80 -30.14 2.94
C LYS A 139 11.31 -30.06 3.26
N GLU A 140 10.98 -29.74 4.50
CA GLU A 140 9.60 -29.68 4.97
C GLU A 140 9.44 -28.54 5.97
N VAL A 141 8.21 -28.05 6.07
CA VAL A 141 7.80 -27.03 7.02
C VAL A 141 6.60 -27.58 7.80
N ASP A 142 6.73 -27.56 9.12
CA ASP A 142 5.69 -28.03 10.05
C ASP A 142 4.87 -26.82 10.51
N LEU A 143 3.58 -26.78 10.16
CA LEU A 143 2.68 -25.65 10.40
C LEU A 143 1.63 -25.97 11.46
N GLY A 144 1.24 -24.96 12.24
CA GLY A 144 0.18 -25.09 13.23
C GLY A 144 0.58 -25.96 14.42
N GLN A 145 1.85 -25.92 14.85
CA GLN A 145 2.24 -26.60 16.08
C GLN A 145 1.60 -25.92 17.29
N ALA A 146 1.22 -26.73 18.27
CA ALA A 146 0.61 -26.23 19.49
C ALA A 146 1.68 -25.73 20.45
N SER A 147 1.55 -24.48 20.89
CA SER A 147 2.39 -23.93 21.97
C SER A 147 2.00 -24.59 23.29
N ALA A 148 2.99 -25.20 23.96
CA ALA A 148 2.78 -25.86 25.24
C ALA A 148 2.30 -24.87 26.32
N ASP A 149 2.83 -23.64 26.27
CA ASP A 149 2.49 -22.57 27.21
C ASP A 149 1.06 -22.07 26.99
N ASP A 150 0.63 -21.89 25.74
CA ASP A 150 -0.73 -21.46 25.41
C ASP A 150 -1.77 -22.53 25.76
N ILE A 151 -1.46 -23.80 25.46
CA ILE A 151 -2.32 -24.92 25.89
C ILE A 151 -2.41 -24.98 27.42
N ALA A 152 -1.30 -24.78 28.12
CA ALA A 152 -1.30 -24.75 29.58
C ALA A 152 -2.13 -23.57 30.12
N LEU A 153 -2.02 -22.39 29.49
CA LEU A 153 -2.80 -21.21 29.82
C LEU A 153 -4.30 -21.46 29.67
N LEU A 154 -4.73 -22.01 28.53
CA LEU A 154 -6.14 -22.31 28.24
C LEU A 154 -6.72 -23.39 29.16
N ARG A 155 -5.91 -24.33 29.65
CA ARG A 155 -6.35 -25.36 30.62
C ARG A 155 -6.48 -24.83 32.04
N GLN A 156 -5.72 -23.80 32.39
CA GLN A 156 -5.69 -23.21 33.72
C GLN A 156 -6.72 -22.10 33.89
N ASN A 157 -7.22 -21.53 32.79
CA ASN A 157 -8.13 -20.40 32.79
C ASN A 157 -9.47 -20.77 32.15
N GLN A 158 -10.48 -19.95 32.42
CA GLN A 158 -11.76 -20.06 31.73
C GLN A 158 -11.64 -19.48 30.32
N LEU A 159 -12.10 -20.24 29.33
CA LEU A 159 -12.23 -19.77 27.95
C LEU A 159 -13.23 -18.61 27.84
N ILE A 160 -12.97 -17.70 26.91
CA ILE A 160 -13.89 -16.65 26.48
C ILE A 160 -15.10 -17.33 25.81
N PRO A 161 -16.35 -17.02 26.21
CA PRO A 161 -17.52 -17.55 25.51
C PRO A 161 -17.46 -17.22 24.02
N LEU A 162 -17.71 -18.19 23.13
CA LEU A 162 -17.57 -18.00 21.69
C LEU A 162 -18.38 -16.82 21.13
N GLU A 163 -19.55 -16.54 21.70
CA GLU A 163 -20.36 -15.37 21.36
C GLU A 163 -19.60 -14.07 21.65
N THR A 164 -18.83 -14.04 22.75
CA THR A 164 -17.96 -12.92 23.09
C THR A 164 -16.73 -12.89 22.20
N LEU A 165 -16.04 -14.02 22.01
CA LEU A 165 -14.85 -14.14 21.14
C LEU A 165 -15.13 -13.59 19.73
N PHE A 166 -16.30 -13.91 19.17
CA PHE A 166 -16.72 -13.50 17.83
C PHE A 166 -17.03 -12.01 17.70
N THR A 167 -17.13 -11.29 18.81
CA THR A 167 -17.41 -9.85 18.86
C THR A 167 -16.22 -9.01 19.33
N VAL A 168 -15.08 -9.63 19.68
CA VAL A 168 -13.87 -8.91 20.09
C VAL A 168 -13.37 -8.06 18.92
N ASP A 169 -13.16 -6.78 19.20
CA ASP A 169 -12.57 -5.81 18.28
C ASP A 169 -11.37 -5.10 18.94
N ALA A 170 -10.72 -4.20 18.19
CA ALA A 170 -9.58 -3.43 18.65
C ALA A 170 -9.89 -2.46 19.82
N LYS A 171 -11.13 -2.37 20.31
CA LYS A 171 -11.51 -1.56 21.50
C LYS A 171 -11.85 -2.44 22.70
N SER A 172 -11.90 -3.75 22.51
CA SER A 172 -12.29 -4.70 23.53
C SER A 172 -11.23 -4.83 24.63
N PRO A 173 -11.65 -4.92 25.92
CA PRO A 173 -10.73 -5.25 27.01
C PRO A 173 -10.08 -6.63 26.86
N TYR A 174 -10.69 -7.53 26.08
CA TYR A 174 -10.12 -8.84 25.78
C TYR A 174 -8.90 -8.78 24.85
N TYR A 175 -8.66 -7.64 24.20
CA TYR A 175 -7.50 -7.44 23.32
C TYR A 175 -6.34 -6.70 24.03
N HIS A 176 -6.66 -5.77 24.94
CA HIS A 176 -5.66 -4.87 25.54
C HIS A 176 -5.20 -5.21 26.97
N GLU A 177 -5.97 -5.98 27.73
CA GLU A 177 -5.56 -6.36 29.09
C GLU A 177 -4.62 -7.56 29.06
N ASP A 178 -3.39 -7.45 29.59
CA ASP A 178 -2.33 -8.47 29.51
C ASP A 178 -2.82 -9.93 29.63
N GLN A 179 -3.55 -10.26 30.71
CA GLN A 179 -4.03 -11.64 30.92
C GLN A 179 -5.17 -12.05 29.97
N LYS A 180 -6.10 -11.14 29.66
CA LYS A 180 -7.23 -11.45 28.76
C LYS A 180 -6.79 -11.52 27.31
N GLY A 181 -5.84 -10.67 26.93
CA GLY A 181 -5.17 -10.68 25.63
C GLY A 181 -4.51 -12.04 25.38
N SER A 182 -3.67 -12.52 26.31
CA SER A 182 -3.04 -13.84 26.15
C SER A 182 -4.05 -14.99 25.99
N ILE A 183 -5.16 -14.97 26.72
CA ILE A 183 -6.23 -15.97 26.54
C ILE A 183 -6.90 -15.82 25.17
N PHE A 184 -7.15 -14.59 24.73
CA PHE A 184 -7.75 -14.31 23.42
C PHE A 184 -6.91 -14.84 22.26
N TYR A 185 -5.60 -14.57 22.24
CA TYR A 185 -4.69 -15.10 21.22
C TYR A 185 -4.67 -16.64 21.23
N ALA A 186 -4.43 -17.24 22.40
CA ALA A 186 -4.37 -18.69 22.55
C ALA A 186 -5.70 -19.38 22.15
N GLU A 187 -6.85 -18.83 22.53
CA GLU A 187 -8.15 -19.41 22.19
C GLU A 187 -8.48 -19.24 20.70
N SER A 188 -8.08 -18.11 20.10
CA SER A 188 -8.19 -17.85 18.66
C SER A 188 -7.39 -18.86 17.84
N TRP A 189 -6.16 -19.18 18.28
CA TRP A 189 -5.38 -20.29 17.73
C TRP A 189 -6.13 -21.62 17.88
N ALA A 190 -6.60 -21.93 19.08
CA ALA A 190 -7.21 -23.23 19.36
C ALA A 190 -8.46 -23.47 18.50
N LEU A 191 -9.29 -22.45 18.33
CA LEU A 191 -10.48 -22.52 17.48
C LEU A 191 -10.10 -22.62 15.99
N THR A 192 -9.19 -21.78 15.51
CA THR A 192 -8.70 -21.82 14.11
C THR A 192 -8.14 -23.19 13.76
N HIS A 193 -7.29 -23.72 14.65
CA HIS A 193 -6.66 -25.03 14.49
C HIS A 193 -7.69 -26.17 14.52
N PHE A 194 -8.62 -26.14 15.47
CA PHE A 194 -9.71 -27.11 15.57
C PHE A 194 -10.56 -27.15 14.29
N LEU A 195 -10.92 -25.98 13.74
CA LEU A 195 -11.69 -25.88 12.51
C LEU A 195 -10.91 -26.42 11.30
N PHE A 196 -9.62 -26.09 11.18
CA PHE A 196 -8.76 -26.58 10.10
C PHE A 196 -8.64 -28.11 10.09
N LEU A 197 -8.55 -28.75 11.26
CA LEU A 197 -8.50 -30.22 11.34
C LEU A 197 -9.82 -30.88 10.96
N ASN A 198 -10.95 -30.29 11.35
CA ASN A 198 -12.27 -30.84 11.07
C ASN A 198 -12.73 -30.63 9.62
N ASP A 199 -12.18 -29.63 8.93
CA ASP A 199 -12.50 -29.30 7.53
C ASP A 199 -11.63 -30.06 6.49
N ARG A 200 -10.78 -31.01 6.92
CA ARG A 200 -9.80 -31.71 6.06
C ARG A 200 -10.39 -32.48 4.85
N SER A 201 -11.68 -32.83 4.86
CA SER A 201 -12.33 -33.52 3.74
C SER A 201 -13.10 -32.59 2.79
N THR A 202 -13.44 -31.37 3.23
CA THR A 202 -14.15 -30.36 2.44
C THR A 202 -14.05 -29.00 3.17
N PRO A 203 -13.28 -28.02 2.64
CA PRO A 203 -13.06 -26.73 3.30
C PRO A 203 -14.33 -25.88 3.19
N THR A 204 -15.25 -26.05 4.13
CA THR A 204 -16.59 -25.48 3.98
C THR A 204 -17.09 -24.71 5.18
N HIS A 205 -16.55 -24.89 6.39
CA HIS A 205 -17.11 -24.20 7.56
C HIS A 205 -16.44 -22.84 7.77
N LEU A 206 -15.12 -22.74 7.88
CA LEU A 206 -14.50 -21.42 8.05
C LEU A 206 -14.74 -20.52 6.83
N HIS A 207 -14.63 -21.08 5.61
CA HIS A 207 -14.90 -20.33 4.39
C HIS A 207 -16.34 -19.81 4.33
N ARG A 208 -17.35 -20.65 4.65
CA ARG A 208 -18.76 -20.22 4.69
C ARG A 208 -19.00 -19.16 5.76
N TYR A 209 -18.39 -19.29 6.93
CA TYR A 209 -18.46 -18.28 7.97
C TYR A 209 -17.93 -16.94 7.47
N LEU A 210 -16.75 -16.94 6.85
CA LEU A 210 -16.14 -15.74 6.27
C LEU A 210 -16.94 -15.15 5.11
N ASP A 211 -17.55 -15.99 4.26
CA ASP A 211 -18.45 -15.55 3.18
C ASP A 211 -19.70 -14.84 3.72
N MET A 212 -20.22 -15.27 4.87
CA MET A 212 -21.37 -14.60 5.51
C MET A 212 -20.95 -13.26 6.14
N VAL A 213 -19.79 -13.24 6.81
CA VAL A 213 -19.25 -12.01 7.39
C VAL A 213 -18.95 -10.96 6.31
N SER A 214 -18.37 -11.36 5.17
CA SER A 214 -18.12 -10.46 4.05
C SER A 214 -19.39 -9.88 3.43
N GLN A 215 -20.53 -10.58 3.59
CA GLN A 215 -21.87 -10.11 3.23
C GLN A 215 -22.56 -9.33 4.37
N HIS A 216 -21.79 -8.84 5.35
CA HIS A 216 -22.26 -8.06 6.50
C HIS A 216 -23.24 -8.78 7.42
N VAL A 217 -23.24 -10.12 7.44
CA VAL A 217 -23.90 -10.87 8.51
C VAL A 217 -23.06 -10.72 9.78
N ASP A 218 -23.72 -10.42 10.90
CA ASP A 218 -23.00 -10.32 12.17
C ASP A 218 -22.26 -11.64 12.50
N SER A 219 -21.10 -11.51 13.13
CA SER A 219 -20.17 -12.61 13.38
C SER A 219 -20.78 -13.73 14.23
N VAL A 220 -21.63 -13.42 15.21
CA VAL A 220 -22.26 -14.43 16.07
C VAL A 220 -23.30 -15.24 15.28
N THR A 221 -24.19 -14.56 14.56
CA THR A 221 -25.20 -15.17 13.69
C THR A 221 -24.56 -15.99 12.57
N ALA A 222 -23.48 -15.50 11.96
CA ALA A 222 -22.72 -16.25 10.96
C ALA A 222 -22.14 -17.52 11.58
N GLY A 223 -21.62 -17.43 12.81
CA GLY A 223 -21.16 -18.55 13.61
C GLY A 223 -22.24 -19.60 13.87
N GLU A 224 -23.40 -19.18 14.39
CA GLU A 224 -24.52 -20.08 14.69
C GLU A 224 -25.04 -20.81 13.45
N ARG A 225 -25.16 -20.10 12.32
CA ARG A 225 -25.64 -20.68 11.06
C ARG A 225 -24.64 -21.65 10.44
N THR A 226 -23.35 -21.46 10.71
CA THR A 226 -22.28 -22.23 10.08
C THR A 226 -21.83 -23.40 10.94
N PHE A 227 -21.62 -23.16 12.23
CA PHE A 227 -21.08 -24.14 13.17
C PHE A 227 -22.16 -24.78 14.06
N GLY A 228 -23.39 -24.26 14.04
CA GLY A 228 -24.50 -24.72 14.87
C GLY A 228 -24.50 -24.08 16.26
N ASP A 229 -24.96 -24.82 17.26
CA ASP A 229 -25.02 -24.34 18.65
C ASP A 229 -23.61 -24.01 19.18
N LEU A 230 -23.35 -22.71 19.43
CA LEU A 230 -22.05 -22.22 19.87
C LEU A 230 -21.65 -22.76 21.26
N HIS A 231 -22.60 -23.11 22.12
CA HIS A 231 -22.27 -23.78 23.39
C HIS A 231 -21.81 -25.22 23.19
N GLN A 232 -22.32 -25.91 22.16
CA GLN A 232 -21.81 -27.24 21.78
C GLN A 232 -20.43 -27.14 21.16
N LEU A 233 -20.19 -26.13 20.31
CA LEU A 233 -18.87 -25.86 19.76
C LEU A 233 -17.86 -25.51 20.87
N GLN A 234 -18.23 -24.69 21.85
CA GLN A 234 -17.38 -24.38 23.00
C GLN A 234 -16.99 -25.66 23.78
N LYS A 235 -17.94 -26.56 24.03
CA LYS A 235 -17.65 -27.84 24.70
C LYS A 235 -16.71 -28.72 23.87
N ALA A 236 -16.90 -28.76 22.56
CA ALA A 236 -16.01 -29.49 21.65
C ALA A 236 -14.59 -28.91 21.66
N LEU A 237 -14.47 -27.57 21.67
CA LEU A 237 -13.19 -26.87 21.77
C LEU A 237 -12.49 -27.15 23.11
N GLN A 238 -13.21 -27.10 24.24
CA GLN A 238 -12.67 -27.46 25.56
C GLN A 238 -12.16 -28.91 25.59
N ALA A 239 -12.92 -29.85 25.00
CA ALA A 239 -12.49 -31.23 24.88
C ALA A 239 -11.27 -31.39 23.97
N TYR A 240 -11.15 -30.57 22.93
CA TYR A 240 -9.98 -30.52 22.05
C TYR A 240 -8.73 -30.04 22.78
N ILE A 241 -8.81 -28.91 23.50
CA ILE A 241 -7.71 -28.33 24.29
C ILE A 241 -7.24 -29.30 25.38
N SER A 242 -8.12 -30.16 25.89
CA SER A 242 -7.79 -31.17 26.92
C SER A 242 -6.97 -32.36 26.39
N ARG A 243 -6.72 -32.47 25.08
CA ARG A 243 -5.94 -33.58 24.49
C ARG A 243 -4.45 -33.43 24.70
N ASN A 244 -3.73 -34.53 24.90
CA ASN A 244 -2.27 -34.48 25.10
C ASN A 244 -1.47 -34.27 23.81
N ASN A 245 -2.04 -34.59 22.64
CA ASN A 245 -1.34 -34.52 21.36
C ASN A 245 -2.18 -33.70 20.37
N PHE A 246 -1.50 -32.80 19.66
CA PHE A 246 -2.08 -31.97 18.61
C PHE A 246 -1.48 -32.35 17.26
N GLN A 247 -2.30 -32.37 16.22
CA GLN A 247 -1.82 -32.59 14.86
C GLN A 247 -1.23 -31.29 14.31
N PHE A 248 -0.25 -31.41 13.43
CA PHE A 248 0.29 -30.30 12.65
C PHE A 248 0.29 -30.68 11.17
N PHE A 249 0.55 -29.71 10.31
CA PHE A 249 0.53 -29.88 8.87
C PHE A 249 1.95 -29.88 8.33
N LYS A 250 2.33 -30.95 7.63
CA LYS A 250 3.61 -31.02 6.94
C LYS A 250 3.45 -30.53 5.50
N VAL A 251 4.17 -29.47 5.16
CA VAL A 251 4.21 -28.92 3.80
C VAL A 251 5.62 -29.14 3.25
N SER A 252 5.73 -29.66 2.03
CA SER A 252 7.03 -29.78 1.38
C SER A 252 7.58 -28.39 1.07
N ALA A 253 8.80 -28.11 1.53
CA ALA A 253 9.50 -26.90 1.13
C ALA A 253 9.85 -27.00 -0.37
N PRO A 254 9.76 -25.91 -1.15
CA PRO A 254 10.15 -25.94 -2.56
C PRO A 254 11.59 -26.41 -2.72
N ALA A 255 11.83 -27.25 -3.73
CA ALA A 255 13.15 -27.81 -4.02
C ALA A 255 14.19 -26.75 -4.47
N ASP A 256 13.73 -25.54 -4.79
CA ASP A 256 14.51 -24.53 -5.50
C ASP A 256 15.23 -23.52 -4.57
N ILE A 257 15.05 -23.64 -3.24
CA ILE A 257 15.72 -22.79 -2.26
C ILE A 257 17.17 -23.26 -2.07
N ASN A 258 18.08 -22.63 -2.80
CA ASN A 258 19.51 -22.91 -2.72
C ASN A 258 20.27 -21.78 -1.98
N GLU A 259 20.52 -22.00 -0.68
CA GLU A 259 21.24 -21.05 0.19
C GLU A 259 22.64 -20.69 -0.30
N THR A 260 23.28 -21.58 -1.07
CA THR A 260 24.62 -21.34 -1.62
C THR A 260 24.61 -20.40 -2.83
N ALA A 261 23.45 -20.21 -3.47
CA ALA A 261 23.29 -19.31 -4.62
C ALA A 261 23.10 -17.84 -4.21
N TYR A 262 22.85 -17.55 -2.93
CA TYR A 262 22.67 -16.17 -2.47
C TYR A 262 23.96 -15.34 -2.63
N SER A 263 23.83 -14.05 -2.90
CA SER A 263 24.99 -13.16 -2.92
C SER A 263 25.41 -12.86 -1.48
N SER A 264 26.71 -12.76 -1.22
CA SER A 264 27.24 -12.38 0.08
C SER A 264 28.41 -11.42 -0.06
N ILE A 265 28.41 -10.35 0.72
CA ILE A 265 29.49 -9.38 0.78
C ILE A 265 29.88 -9.09 2.23
N GLU A 266 31.17 -8.86 2.46
CA GLU A 266 31.61 -8.22 3.69
C GLU A 266 31.36 -6.72 3.57
N LEU A 267 30.62 -6.16 4.55
CA LEU A 267 30.35 -4.74 4.60
C LEU A 267 31.45 -4.04 5.40
N PRO A 268 31.95 -2.88 4.94
CA PRO A 268 32.73 -1.99 5.78
C PRO A 268 31.97 -1.61 7.06
N VAL A 269 32.70 -1.44 8.16
CA VAL A 269 32.12 -1.08 9.47
C VAL A 269 31.22 0.17 9.40
N PRO A 270 31.59 1.27 8.70
CA PRO A 270 30.72 2.43 8.55
C PRO A 270 29.38 2.10 7.89
N ALA A 271 29.38 1.29 6.82
CA ALA A 271 28.17 0.89 6.12
C ALA A 271 27.26 0.02 7.00
N ALA A 272 27.83 -0.94 7.74
CA ALA A 272 27.06 -1.75 8.68
C ALA A 272 26.50 -0.91 9.84
N ASN A 273 27.25 0.08 10.33
CA ASN A 273 26.81 0.98 11.39
C ASN A 273 25.73 1.97 10.91
N ALA A 274 25.76 2.41 9.66
CA ALA A 274 24.68 3.22 9.08
C ALA A 274 23.34 2.46 9.11
N ILE A 275 23.34 1.19 8.68
CA ILE A 275 22.14 0.33 8.74
C ILE A 275 21.64 0.12 10.17
N ARG A 276 22.57 -0.11 11.12
CA ARG A 276 22.21 -0.25 12.55
C ARG A 276 21.61 1.04 13.11
N ALA A 277 22.16 2.19 12.72
CA ALA A 277 21.64 3.48 13.16
C ALA A 277 20.25 3.76 12.57
N ASP A 278 20.03 3.38 11.31
CA ASP A 278 18.72 3.48 10.65
C ASP A 278 17.65 2.70 11.43
N PHE A 279 17.96 1.45 11.80
CA PHE A 279 17.07 0.67 12.66
C PHE A 279 16.81 1.33 14.03
N LEU A 280 17.85 1.85 14.69
CA LEU A 280 17.71 2.54 15.97
C LEU A 280 16.84 3.80 15.86
N ALA A 281 16.93 4.52 14.73
CA ALA A 281 16.14 5.72 14.48
C ALA A 281 14.63 5.43 14.42
N HIS A 282 14.25 4.23 13.99
CA HIS A 282 12.85 3.78 13.92
C HIS A 282 12.35 3.05 15.18
N ASN A 283 13.19 2.90 16.21
CA ASN A 283 12.89 2.05 17.37
C ASN A 283 13.07 2.77 18.72
N ASP A 284 12.68 4.04 18.78
CA ASP A 284 12.77 4.90 19.97
C ASP A 284 14.18 5.06 20.56
N ARG A 285 15.23 4.84 19.74
CA ARG A 285 16.65 4.97 20.11
C ARG A 285 17.34 6.07 19.31
N GLY A 286 16.67 7.21 19.14
CA GLY A 286 17.17 8.33 18.33
C GLY A 286 18.54 8.88 18.77
N ASP A 287 18.81 8.93 20.08
CA ASP A 287 20.12 9.40 20.59
C ASP A 287 21.26 8.44 20.25
N ASP A 288 21.03 7.13 20.38
CA ASP A 288 22.00 6.10 20.01
C ASP A 288 22.22 6.06 18.49
N ALA A 289 21.14 6.20 17.72
CA ALA A 289 21.22 6.34 16.27
C ALA A 289 22.12 7.53 15.90
N LYS A 290 21.87 8.71 16.49
CA LYS A 290 22.65 9.93 16.26
C LYS A 290 24.13 9.73 16.60
N ALA A 291 24.44 9.18 17.78
CA ALA A 291 25.82 8.92 18.18
C ALA A 291 26.55 7.96 17.22
N LEU A 292 25.83 6.94 16.72
CA LEU A 292 26.38 6.00 15.76
C LEU A 292 26.61 6.65 14.39
N LEU A 293 25.66 7.47 13.91
CA LEU A 293 25.76 8.23 12.66
C LEU A 293 26.90 9.24 12.70
N GLU A 294 27.11 9.94 13.82
CA GLU A 294 28.26 10.83 14.02
C GLU A 294 29.60 10.06 13.92
N SER A 295 29.64 8.79 14.34
CA SER A 295 30.81 7.94 14.10
C SER A 295 30.97 7.58 12.63
N VAL A 296 29.88 7.19 11.96
CA VAL A 296 29.87 6.85 10.53
C VAL A 296 30.37 8.03 9.71
N LEU A 297 29.82 9.22 9.92
CA LEU A 297 30.15 10.43 9.15
C LEU A 297 31.56 10.96 9.43
N ARG A 298 32.17 10.62 10.58
CA ARG A 298 33.60 10.90 10.83
C ARG A 298 34.52 10.01 10.01
N GLU A 299 34.15 8.75 9.80
CA GLU A 299 34.95 7.76 9.07
C GLU A 299 34.67 7.80 7.56
N ASP A 300 33.42 8.00 7.18
CA ASP A 300 32.91 8.11 5.81
C ASP A 300 31.99 9.33 5.67
N PRO A 301 32.56 10.53 5.48
CA PRO A 301 31.78 11.77 5.32
C PRO A 301 30.90 11.81 4.08
N LYS A 302 30.96 10.82 3.19
CA LYS A 302 30.14 10.73 1.97
C LYS A 302 29.12 9.60 2.04
N ASN A 303 28.85 9.08 3.22
CA ASN A 303 27.87 8.02 3.42
C ASN A 303 26.45 8.57 3.24
N ALA A 304 25.84 8.35 2.06
CA ALA A 304 24.50 8.85 1.76
C ALA A 304 23.46 8.38 2.81
N ALA A 305 23.43 7.08 3.12
CA ALA A 305 22.51 6.50 4.11
C ALA A 305 22.63 7.18 5.49
N ALA A 306 23.84 7.53 5.93
CA ALA A 306 24.01 8.23 7.19
C ALA A 306 23.44 9.66 7.17
N HIS A 307 23.56 10.38 6.04
CA HIS A 307 22.92 11.68 5.88
C HIS A 307 21.39 11.55 5.85
N GLU A 308 20.86 10.51 5.22
CA GLU A 308 19.42 10.22 5.18
C GLU A 308 18.86 10.00 6.59
N THR A 309 19.46 9.10 7.36
CA THR A 309 19.00 8.81 8.73
C THR A 309 19.17 10.03 9.65
N MET A 310 20.23 10.83 9.49
CA MET A 310 20.37 12.11 10.22
C MET A 310 19.23 13.08 9.87
N GLY A 311 18.87 13.19 8.59
CA GLY A 311 17.73 13.99 8.14
C GLY A 311 16.41 13.52 8.75
N PHE A 312 16.20 12.21 8.79
CA PHE A 312 15.02 11.61 9.42
C PHE A 312 14.94 11.91 10.92
N LEU A 313 16.05 11.80 11.66
CA LEU A 313 16.09 12.12 13.09
C LEU A 313 15.75 13.59 13.37
N GLU A 314 16.36 14.52 12.62
CA GLU A 314 16.07 15.95 12.78
C GLU A 314 14.64 16.30 12.36
N PHE A 315 14.09 15.63 11.34
CA PHE A 315 12.70 15.78 10.94
C PHE A 315 11.74 15.33 12.06
N HIS A 316 12.00 14.16 12.64
CA HIS A 316 11.19 13.61 13.73
C HIS A 316 11.23 14.49 15.00
N GLN A 317 12.34 15.22 15.21
CA GLN A 317 12.48 16.21 16.29
C GLN A 317 11.85 17.58 15.96
N GLY A 318 11.33 17.76 14.75
CA GLY A 318 10.73 19.02 14.28
C GLY A 318 11.74 20.07 13.84
N HIS A 319 13.03 19.73 13.74
CA HIS A 319 14.10 20.64 13.29
C HIS A 319 14.17 20.70 11.75
N LEU A 320 13.12 21.24 11.12
CA LEU A 320 12.92 21.19 9.67
C LEU A 320 14.11 21.72 8.84
N GLU A 321 14.73 22.83 9.21
CA GLU A 321 15.89 23.37 8.47
C GLU A 321 17.13 22.46 8.55
N ALA A 322 17.36 21.83 9.70
CA ALA A 322 18.45 20.86 9.87
C ALA A 322 18.16 19.59 9.06
N ALA A 323 16.92 19.09 9.14
CA ALA A 323 16.46 17.95 8.35
C ALA A 323 16.63 18.17 6.84
N ARG A 324 16.18 19.33 6.34
CA ARG A 324 16.36 19.73 4.94
C ARG A 324 17.82 19.68 4.52
N THR A 325 18.71 20.23 5.34
CA THR A 325 20.16 20.26 5.06
C THR A 325 20.75 18.85 4.96
N TRP A 326 20.36 17.95 5.87
CA TRP A 326 20.81 16.55 5.83
C TRP A 326 20.27 15.80 4.61
N PHE A 327 18.99 15.93 4.30
CA PHE A 327 18.42 15.33 3.09
C PHE A 327 19.01 15.90 1.81
N GLU A 328 19.31 17.20 1.77
CA GLU A 328 20.01 17.85 0.66
C GLU A 328 21.38 17.22 0.43
N GLN A 329 22.16 16.98 1.49
CA GLN A 329 23.44 16.28 1.38
C GLN A 329 23.28 14.84 0.87
N ALA A 330 22.27 14.11 1.36
CA ALA A 330 21.96 12.77 0.88
C ALA A 330 21.63 12.77 -0.63
N VAL A 331 20.80 13.70 -1.09
CA VAL A 331 20.43 13.85 -2.51
C VAL A 331 21.65 14.22 -3.36
N GLN A 332 22.53 15.11 -2.87
CA GLN A 332 23.79 15.48 -3.55
C GLN A 332 24.80 14.32 -3.65
N LEU A 333 24.66 13.31 -2.79
CA LEU A 333 25.47 12.08 -2.78
C LEU A 333 24.80 10.94 -3.56
N ASP A 334 23.84 11.26 -4.44
CA ASP A 334 23.11 10.30 -5.29
C ASP A 334 22.36 9.22 -4.50
N SER A 335 21.76 9.60 -3.36
CA SER A 335 20.89 8.71 -2.58
C SER A 335 19.83 8.03 -3.45
N GLN A 336 19.70 6.71 -3.26
CA GLN A 336 18.67 5.87 -3.90
C GLN A 336 17.41 5.74 -3.03
N SER A 337 17.29 6.56 -1.98
CA SER A 337 16.13 6.59 -1.10
C SER A 337 15.07 7.55 -1.64
N TYR A 338 13.93 7.00 -2.08
CA TYR A 338 12.80 7.82 -2.52
C TYR A 338 12.31 8.75 -1.40
N LEU A 339 12.45 8.35 -0.12
CA LEU A 339 12.10 9.18 1.04
C LEU A 339 13.06 10.37 1.20
N ALA A 340 14.36 10.19 0.97
CA ALA A 340 15.32 11.29 1.07
C ALA A 340 14.99 12.41 0.06
N HIS A 341 14.72 12.02 -1.19
CA HIS A 341 14.27 12.93 -2.24
C HIS A 341 12.93 13.59 -1.90
N TYR A 342 11.97 12.82 -1.38
CA TYR A 342 10.67 13.34 -0.96
C TYR A 342 10.78 14.35 0.18
N PHE A 343 11.48 14.00 1.27
CA PHE A 343 11.60 14.85 2.44
C PHE A 343 12.42 16.11 2.13
N TYR A 344 13.48 16.02 1.33
CA TYR A 344 14.18 17.21 0.86
C TYR A 344 13.22 18.19 0.18
N ALA A 345 12.43 17.73 -0.79
CA ALA A 345 11.48 18.58 -1.50
C ALA A 345 10.34 19.09 -0.61
N ALA A 346 9.68 18.20 0.13
CA ALA A 346 8.53 18.55 0.97
C ALA A 346 8.89 19.55 2.07
N ILE A 347 10.06 19.39 2.70
CA ILE A 347 10.52 20.32 3.74
C ILE A 347 10.98 21.64 3.10
N SER A 348 11.61 21.61 1.93
CA SER A 348 12.02 22.82 1.20
C SER A 348 10.84 23.75 0.85
N LEU A 349 9.64 23.20 0.70
CA LEU A 349 8.42 23.98 0.47
C LEU A 349 7.82 24.61 1.75
N GLN A 350 8.23 24.15 2.93
CA GLN A 350 7.70 24.63 4.21
C GLN A 350 8.62 25.63 4.90
N VAL A 351 9.93 25.51 4.70
CA VAL A 351 10.91 26.38 5.35
C VAL A 351 11.09 27.71 4.63
N SER A 352 11.63 28.70 5.33
CA SER A 352 11.83 30.04 4.78
C SER A 352 13.10 30.16 3.93
N THR A 353 14.05 29.23 4.07
CA THR A 353 15.27 29.23 3.26
C THR A 353 14.92 28.90 1.81
N PRO A 354 15.21 29.80 0.85
CA PRO A 354 14.84 29.58 -0.53
C PRO A 354 15.67 28.45 -1.15
N VAL A 355 14.99 27.52 -1.81
CA VAL A 355 15.56 26.46 -2.63
C VAL A 355 15.15 26.71 -4.07
N ARG A 356 16.01 26.32 -5.03
CA ARG A 356 15.67 26.48 -6.45
C ARG A 356 14.46 25.59 -6.78
N PRO A 357 13.40 26.13 -7.41
CA PRO A 357 12.21 25.35 -7.78
C PRO A 357 12.56 24.08 -8.60
N GLU A 358 13.58 24.14 -9.44
CA GLU A 358 14.04 23.02 -10.26
C GLU A 358 14.59 21.85 -9.43
N ASP A 359 15.26 22.13 -8.30
CA ASP A 359 15.80 21.10 -7.41
C ASP A 359 14.66 20.37 -6.66
N ILE A 360 13.59 21.10 -6.31
CA ILE A 360 12.37 20.55 -5.70
C ILE A 360 11.64 19.65 -6.70
N GLU A 361 11.40 20.16 -7.92
CA GLU A 361 10.73 19.40 -8.99
C GLU A 361 11.50 18.11 -9.30
N GLN A 362 12.82 18.21 -9.49
CA GLN A 362 13.66 17.06 -9.82
C GLN A 362 13.68 16.02 -8.70
N SER A 363 13.72 16.43 -7.44
CA SER A 363 13.70 15.51 -6.30
C SER A 363 12.37 14.78 -6.20
N LEU A 364 11.23 15.47 -6.37
CA LEU A 364 9.92 14.81 -6.40
C LEU A 364 9.77 13.82 -7.56
N LYS A 365 10.24 14.19 -8.76
CA LYS A 365 10.28 13.26 -9.91
C LYS A 365 11.17 12.05 -9.65
N THR A 366 12.31 12.25 -8.99
CA THR A 366 13.24 11.16 -8.64
C THR A 366 12.61 10.24 -7.59
N SER A 367 11.91 10.81 -6.59
CA SER A 367 11.14 10.02 -5.62
C SER A 367 10.08 9.14 -6.30
N ILE A 368 9.32 9.70 -7.25
CA ILE A 368 8.35 8.95 -8.06
C ILE A 368 9.03 7.85 -8.90
N HIS A 369 10.19 8.15 -9.49
CA HIS A 369 10.94 7.17 -10.28
C HIS A 369 11.43 6.00 -9.43
N LEU A 370 12.00 6.28 -8.25
CA LEU A 370 12.51 5.29 -7.32
C LEU A 370 11.39 4.46 -6.69
N ASN A 371 10.22 5.06 -6.44
CA ASN A 371 9.03 4.34 -5.96
C ASN A 371 7.73 4.82 -6.63
N PRO A 372 7.31 4.22 -7.76
CA PRO A 372 6.09 4.60 -8.48
C PRO A 372 4.77 4.31 -7.75
N LYS A 373 4.83 3.66 -6.58
CA LYS A 373 3.67 3.39 -5.71
C LYS A 373 3.56 4.38 -4.54
N PHE A 374 4.51 5.30 -4.38
CA PHE A 374 4.51 6.26 -3.29
C PHE A 374 3.62 7.48 -3.60
N ALA A 375 2.34 7.37 -3.27
CA ALA A 375 1.33 8.40 -3.50
C ALA A 375 1.72 9.83 -3.01
N PRO A 376 2.36 10.01 -1.84
CA PRO A 376 2.73 11.34 -1.36
C PRO A 376 3.61 12.16 -2.30
N ALA A 377 4.51 11.52 -3.07
CA ALA A 377 5.38 12.25 -4.00
C ALA A 377 4.60 12.82 -5.20
N TYR A 378 3.58 12.10 -5.68
CA TYR A 378 2.68 12.59 -6.73
C TYR A 378 1.87 13.79 -6.25
N ASP A 379 1.27 13.69 -5.07
CA ASP A 379 0.47 14.77 -4.47
C ASP A 379 1.30 16.02 -4.17
N GLN A 380 2.53 15.85 -3.65
CA GLN A 380 3.43 16.98 -3.41
C GLN A 380 3.91 17.64 -4.71
N LEU A 381 4.18 16.87 -5.78
CA LEU A 381 4.53 17.47 -7.07
C LEU A 381 3.35 18.23 -7.69
N ALA A 382 2.14 17.69 -7.56
CA ALA A 382 0.93 18.38 -7.98
C ALA A 382 0.71 19.69 -7.22
N SER A 383 0.90 19.66 -5.89
CA SER A 383 0.78 20.83 -5.02
C SER A 383 1.85 21.88 -5.35
N PHE A 384 3.07 21.45 -5.63
CA PHE A 384 4.16 22.30 -6.09
C PHE A 384 3.78 23.04 -7.38
N TYR A 385 3.31 22.34 -8.41
CA TYR A 385 2.84 22.94 -9.65
C TYR A 385 1.64 23.88 -9.44
N GLY A 386 0.67 23.47 -8.62
CA GLY A 386 -0.51 24.27 -8.28
C GLY A 386 -0.15 25.62 -7.66
N THR A 387 0.74 25.61 -6.66
CA THR A 387 1.17 26.83 -5.94
C THR A 387 2.01 27.77 -6.79
N HIS A 388 2.73 27.25 -7.78
CA HIS A 388 3.49 28.06 -8.73
C HIS A 388 2.65 28.51 -9.94
N HIS A 389 1.39 28.08 -10.04
CA HIS A 389 0.50 28.28 -11.18
C HIS A 389 1.08 27.76 -12.52
N GLU A 390 1.84 26.67 -12.46
CA GLU A 390 2.50 26.05 -13.61
C GLU A 390 1.93 24.65 -13.85
N LYS A 391 1.96 24.18 -15.10
CA LYS A 391 1.64 22.79 -15.49
C LYS A 391 0.35 22.24 -14.82
N LEU A 392 -0.69 23.08 -14.69
CA LEU A 392 -1.86 22.77 -13.87
C LEU A 392 -2.64 21.51 -14.32
N GLU A 393 -2.61 21.19 -15.62
CA GLU A 393 -3.19 19.95 -16.13
C GLU A 393 -2.36 18.71 -15.75
N GLU A 394 -1.02 18.81 -15.79
CA GLU A 394 -0.11 17.77 -15.28
C GLU A 394 -0.29 17.59 -13.77
N ALA A 395 -0.41 18.70 -13.02
CA ALA A 395 -0.71 18.69 -11.59
C ALA A 395 -2.02 17.96 -11.28
N HIS A 396 -3.05 18.15 -12.11
CA HIS A 396 -4.30 17.41 -11.94
C HIS A 396 -4.12 15.90 -12.22
N ALA A 397 -3.37 15.52 -13.25
CA ALA A 397 -3.07 14.12 -13.54
C ALA A 397 -2.26 13.44 -12.41
N LEU A 398 -1.28 14.14 -11.83
CA LEU A 398 -0.51 13.67 -10.68
C LEU A 398 -1.41 13.45 -9.45
N ASN A 399 -2.32 14.37 -9.16
CA ASN A 399 -3.33 14.20 -8.11
C ASN A 399 -4.21 12.97 -8.33
N LEU A 400 -4.68 12.75 -9.57
CA LEU A 400 -5.46 11.55 -9.90
C LEU A 400 -4.66 10.28 -9.63
N ARG A 401 -3.36 10.29 -9.94
CA ARG A 401 -2.48 9.16 -9.64
C ARG A 401 -2.31 8.93 -8.13
N ALA A 402 -2.16 9.98 -7.34
CA ALA A 402 -2.10 9.88 -5.88
C ALA A 402 -3.40 9.28 -5.30
N VAL A 403 -4.57 9.75 -5.75
CA VAL A 403 -5.88 9.20 -5.36
C VAL A 403 -6.05 7.74 -5.80
N GLN A 404 -5.47 7.35 -6.93
CA GLN A 404 -5.57 5.98 -7.42
C GLN A 404 -4.67 5.01 -6.62
N LEU A 405 -3.51 5.49 -6.16
CA LEU A 405 -2.58 4.73 -5.33
C LEU A 405 -3.07 4.60 -3.88
N ASP A 406 -3.76 5.61 -3.37
CA ASP A 406 -4.40 5.59 -2.06
C ASP A 406 -5.81 6.22 -2.14
N PRO A 407 -6.83 5.41 -2.46
CA PRO A 407 -8.20 5.86 -2.56
C PRO A 407 -8.81 6.26 -1.22
N ALA A 408 -8.24 5.89 -0.08
CA ALA A 408 -8.78 6.19 1.24
C ALA A 408 -8.32 7.56 1.78
N SER A 409 -7.32 8.18 1.16
CA SER A 409 -6.86 9.52 1.53
C SER A 409 -7.84 10.61 1.12
N LEU A 410 -8.36 11.32 2.11
CA LEU A 410 -9.16 12.52 1.91
C LEU A 410 -8.31 13.67 1.34
N ASP A 411 -7.09 13.83 1.84
CA ASP A 411 -6.21 14.96 1.54
C ASP A 411 -5.86 15.04 0.05
N TYR A 412 -5.58 13.91 -0.62
CA TYR A 412 -5.28 13.92 -2.04
C TYR A 412 -6.44 14.44 -2.90
N ARG A 413 -7.69 14.21 -2.46
CA ARG A 413 -8.86 14.79 -3.14
C ARG A 413 -9.02 16.27 -2.82
N LEU A 414 -8.70 16.68 -1.61
CA LEU A 414 -8.70 18.08 -1.21
C LEU A 414 -7.66 18.89 -2.01
N ASN A 415 -6.46 18.34 -2.20
CA ASN A 415 -5.38 18.94 -2.98
C ASN A 415 -5.71 18.95 -4.48
N ALA A 416 -6.28 17.87 -5.01
CA ALA A 416 -6.81 17.84 -6.38
C ALA A 416 -7.83 18.96 -6.64
N ALA A 417 -8.76 19.18 -5.71
CA ALA A 417 -9.73 20.28 -5.81
C ALA A 417 -9.05 21.66 -5.73
N SER A 418 -7.99 21.82 -4.93
CA SER A 418 -7.20 23.05 -4.89
C SER A 418 -6.49 23.32 -6.20
N VAL A 419 -5.83 22.31 -6.81
CA VAL A 419 -5.19 22.45 -8.12
C VAL A 419 -6.21 22.82 -9.21
N LEU A 420 -7.39 22.19 -9.21
CA LEU A 420 -8.48 22.55 -10.13
C LEU A 420 -9.00 23.97 -9.90
N GLN A 421 -9.01 24.44 -8.65
CA GLN A 421 -9.35 25.82 -8.31
C GLN A 421 -8.33 26.80 -8.90
N GLU A 422 -7.03 26.53 -8.76
CA GLU A 422 -5.96 27.33 -9.36
C GLU A 422 -6.02 27.31 -10.90
N ALA A 423 -6.47 26.20 -11.48
CA ALA A 423 -6.77 26.06 -12.91
C ALA A 423 -8.07 26.76 -13.36
N ASN A 424 -8.78 27.45 -12.45
CA ASN A 424 -10.09 28.08 -12.69
C ASN A 424 -11.21 27.10 -13.11
N ARG A 425 -11.02 25.80 -12.86
CA ARG A 425 -11.96 24.70 -13.18
C ARG A 425 -12.86 24.39 -11.98
N TYR A 426 -13.58 25.41 -11.51
CA TYR A 426 -14.40 25.34 -10.30
C TYR A 426 -15.46 24.22 -10.31
N ALA A 427 -16.10 23.98 -11.46
CA ALA A 427 -17.11 22.92 -11.60
C ALA A 427 -16.51 21.52 -11.36
N ASP A 428 -15.29 21.28 -11.84
CA ASP A 428 -14.59 20.01 -11.62
C ASP A 428 -14.08 19.91 -10.17
N ALA A 429 -13.57 21.02 -9.60
CA ALA A 429 -13.18 21.07 -8.19
C ALA A 429 -14.34 20.71 -7.26
N ILE A 430 -15.54 21.23 -7.52
CA ILE A 430 -16.77 20.88 -6.77
C ILE A 430 -17.11 19.40 -6.93
N ARG A 431 -16.95 18.82 -8.14
CA ARG A 431 -17.22 17.39 -8.38
C ARG A 431 -16.27 16.50 -7.58
N VAL A 432 -14.98 16.84 -7.54
CA VAL A 432 -13.98 16.13 -6.74
C VAL A 432 -14.28 16.25 -5.24
N LEU A 433 -14.65 17.43 -4.75
CA LEU A 433 -15.03 17.59 -3.34
C LEU A 433 -16.29 16.79 -2.98
N LYS A 434 -17.27 16.71 -3.88
CA LYS A 434 -18.47 15.88 -3.68
C LYS A 434 -18.12 14.40 -3.56
N SER A 435 -17.15 13.90 -4.33
CA SER A 435 -16.67 12.52 -4.15
C SER A 435 -15.83 12.34 -2.88
N ALA A 436 -15.07 13.37 -2.47
CA ALA A 436 -14.28 13.37 -1.25
C ALA A 436 -15.12 13.17 0.02
N LYS A 437 -16.37 13.66 0.03
CA LYS A 437 -17.30 13.47 1.16
C LYS A 437 -17.54 12.01 1.54
N GLY A 438 -17.52 11.09 0.57
CA GLY A 438 -17.69 9.65 0.83
C GLY A 438 -16.48 8.98 1.49
N VAL A 439 -15.34 9.67 1.54
CA VAL A 439 -14.08 9.17 2.10
C VAL A 439 -13.79 9.78 3.48
N ALA A 440 -14.47 10.86 3.83
CA ALA A 440 -14.35 11.49 5.15
C ALA A 440 -14.70 10.50 6.27
N LYS A 441 -13.80 10.36 7.23
CA LYS A 441 -13.90 9.42 8.36
C LYS A 441 -14.52 10.09 9.59
N THR A 442 -14.44 11.41 9.68
CA THR A 442 -14.96 12.18 10.83
C THR A 442 -16.04 13.19 10.43
N PRO A 443 -16.97 13.55 11.33
CA PRO A 443 -17.91 14.64 11.11
C PRO A 443 -17.21 15.97 10.79
N GLU A 444 -16.06 16.24 11.40
CA GLU A 444 -15.25 17.43 11.19
C GLU A 444 -14.68 17.48 9.76
N GLU A 445 -14.15 16.37 9.25
CA GLU A 445 -13.69 16.25 7.87
C GLU A 445 -14.84 16.45 6.89
N ALA A 446 -15.99 15.80 7.13
CA ALA A 446 -17.16 15.95 6.27
C ALA A 446 -17.67 17.40 6.24
N ALA A 447 -17.67 18.09 7.38
CA ALA A 447 -18.03 19.49 7.49
C ALA A 447 -17.02 20.42 6.77
N SER A 448 -15.72 20.12 6.87
CA SER A 448 -14.66 20.84 6.15
C SER A 448 -14.87 20.76 4.63
N VAL A 449 -15.11 19.56 4.11
CA VAL A 449 -15.41 19.32 2.69
C VAL A 449 -16.65 20.09 2.24
N GLU A 450 -17.73 20.03 3.01
CA GLU A 450 -19.00 20.73 2.72
C GLU A 450 -18.82 22.26 2.69
N ASN A 451 -18.04 22.81 3.62
CA ASN A 451 -17.73 24.23 3.66
C ASN A 451 -16.94 24.67 2.41
N ARG A 452 -15.99 23.85 1.94
CA ARG A 452 -15.24 24.11 0.69
C ARG A 452 -16.16 24.08 -0.52
N ILE A 453 -17.05 23.09 -0.62
CA ILE A 453 -18.05 22.99 -1.70
C ILE A 453 -18.90 24.25 -1.73
N THR A 454 -19.49 24.61 -0.60
CA THR A 454 -20.39 25.78 -0.48
C THR A 454 -19.67 27.09 -0.87
N THR A 455 -18.40 27.23 -0.47
CA THR A 455 -17.58 28.40 -0.80
C THR A 455 -17.31 28.49 -2.30
N LEU A 456 -16.93 27.37 -2.92
CA LEU A 456 -16.68 27.30 -4.37
C LEU A 456 -17.94 27.50 -5.20
N GLU A 457 -19.08 26.93 -4.79
CA GLU A 457 -20.37 27.13 -5.46
C GLU A 457 -20.77 28.60 -5.45
N ARG A 458 -20.62 29.28 -4.31
CA ARG A 458 -20.87 30.73 -4.19
C ARG A 458 -19.94 31.54 -5.09
N TYR A 459 -18.65 31.21 -5.09
CA TYR A 459 -17.66 31.91 -5.92
C TYR A 459 -17.93 31.72 -7.42
N SER A 460 -18.23 30.49 -7.85
CA SER A 460 -18.60 30.19 -9.24
C SER A 460 -19.85 30.97 -9.67
N ALA A 461 -20.89 30.98 -8.84
CA ALA A 461 -22.12 31.73 -9.13
C ALA A 461 -21.87 33.24 -9.29
N GLN A 462 -21.09 33.84 -8.37
CA GLN A 462 -20.72 35.26 -8.46
C GLN A 462 -19.91 35.57 -9.73
N ARG A 463 -19.02 34.66 -10.13
CA ARG A 463 -18.23 34.82 -11.36
C ARG A 463 -19.10 34.75 -12.61
N ASP A 464 -20.04 33.82 -12.65
CA ASP A 464 -20.97 33.65 -13.78
C ASP A 464 -21.94 34.84 -13.90
N GLU A 465 -22.40 35.38 -12.76
CA GLU A 465 -23.17 36.63 -12.70
C GLU A 465 -22.36 37.84 -13.21
N ALA A 466 -21.10 37.98 -12.76
CA ALA A 466 -20.21 39.06 -13.20
C ALA A 466 -19.85 38.97 -14.69
N ALA A 467 -19.61 37.75 -15.20
CA ALA A 467 -19.40 37.49 -16.62
C ALA A 467 -20.64 37.84 -17.45
N SER A 468 -21.83 37.53 -16.95
CA SER A 468 -23.11 37.87 -17.58
C SER A 468 -23.36 39.38 -17.59
N ALA A 469 -23.03 40.09 -16.51
CA ALA A 469 -23.16 41.56 -16.42
C ALA A 469 -22.16 42.31 -17.34
N ASN A 470 -20.91 41.82 -17.45
CA ASN A 470 -19.91 42.37 -18.37
C ASN A 470 -20.21 42.01 -19.84
N GLY A 471 -20.76 40.83 -20.10
CA GLY A 471 -21.26 40.41 -21.40
C GLY A 471 -22.43 41.28 -21.87
N GLN A 472 -23.33 41.67 -20.96
CA GLN A 472 -24.40 42.64 -21.23
C GLN A 472 -23.84 44.04 -21.52
N SER A 473 -22.84 44.54 -20.78
CA SER A 473 -22.21 45.85 -21.08
C SER A 473 -21.50 45.90 -22.44
N ARG A 474 -20.88 44.80 -22.89
CA ARG A 474 -20.33 44.69 -24.25
C ARG A 474 -21.41 44.52 -25.31
N ALA A 475 -22.52 43.86 -25.00
CA ALA A 475 -23.64 43.67 -25.92
C ALA A 475 -24.41 44.97 -26.23
N VAL A 476 -24.35 46.00 -25.37
CA VAL A 476 -24.93 47.33 -25.68
C VAL A 476 -24.16 48.06 -26.81
N ALA A 477 -22.94 47.63 -27.16
CA ALA A 477 -22.15 48.24 -28.25
C ALA A 477 -22.31 47.55 -29.63
N SER A 478 -23.10 46.48 -29.74
CA SER A 478 -23.39 45.85 -31.04
C SER A 478 -24.72 45.10 -30.98
N ALA A 479 -25.82 45.86 -31.09
CA ALA A 479 -27.13 45.29 -31.34
C ALA A 479 -27.27 44.93 -32.84
N SER A 480 -27.35 43.65 -33.15
CA SER A 480 -28.19 43.14 -34.24
C SER A 480 -28.68 41.76 -33.84
N ALA A 481 -30.01 41.65 -33.83
CA ALA A 481 -30.78 40.63 -33.15
C ALA A 481 -30.64 39.23 -33.78
N VAL A 482 -30.58 38.20 -32.94
CA VAL A 482 -31.20 36.90 -33.21
C VAL A 482 -31.92 36.42 -31.96
N THR A 483 -33.24 36.38 -32.05
CA THR A 483 -34.15 35.83 -31.06
C THR A 483 -34.03 34.31 -31.06
N THR A 484 -33.69 33.67 -29.94
CA THR A 484 -34.03 32.25 -29.69
C THR A 484 -34.44 32.00 -28.24
N ARG A 485 -35.31 31.00 -28.11
CA ARG A 485 -36.14 30.58 -26.97
C ARG A 485 -35.36 30.00 -25.78
N PRO A 486 -36.00 29.87 -24.59
CA PRO A 486 -35.38 29.37 -23.37
C PRO A 486 -35.31 27.83 -23.33
N GLY A 487 -34.22 27.30 -22.77
CA GLY A 487 -34.06 25.91 -22.35
C GLY A 487 -32.81 25.24 -22.91
N ALA A 488 -31.79 25.01 -22.07
CA ALA A 488 -30.77 24.00 -22.32
C ALA A 488 -30.18 23.52 -20.98
N THR A 489 -30.67 22.36 -20.54
CA THR A 489 -29.97 21.41 -19.68
C THR A 489 -28.55 21.13 -20.21
N GLN A 490 -27.61 20.82 -19.31
CA GLN A 490 -26.29 20.28 -19.66
C GLN A 490 -26.43 19.22 -20.76
N PRO A 491 -25.58 19.21 -21.80
CA PRO A 491 -25.65 18.17 -22.81
C PRO A 491 -25.31 16.84 -22.13
N ALA A 492 -26.20 15.86 -22.24
CA ALA A 492 -25.85 14.47 -21.98
C ALA A 492 -24.61 14.09 -22.80
N PRO A 493 -23.74 13.19 -22.32
CA PRO A 493 -22.63 12.69 -23.13
C PRO A 493 -23.18 12.19 -24.48
N ARG A 494 -22.47 12.53 -25.56
CA ARG A 494 -22.92 12.24 -26.94
C ARG A 494 -23.14 10.74 -27.18
N HIS A 495 -22.49 9.89 -26.40
CA HIS A 495 -22.60 8.44 -26.45
C HIS A 495 -23.00 7.85 -25.09
N PRO A 496 -23.63 6.66 -25.07
CA PRO A 496 -24.02 5.95 -23.85
C PRO A 496 -22.84 5.76 -22.89
N SER A 497 -23.10 5.96 -21.59
CA SER A 497 -22.16 5.75 -20.49
C SER A 497 -22.30 4.38 -19.81
N GLU A 498 -22.96 3.44 -20.47
CA GLU A 498 -23.15 2.07 -19.97
C GLU A 498 -21.80 1.33 -19.92
N GLU A 499 -21.70 0.32 -19.04
CA GLU A 499 -20.53 -0.56 -19.05
C GLU A 499 -20.45 -1.34 -20.37
N PRO A 500 -19.24 -1.56 -20.93
CA PRO A 500 -19.04 -2.21 -22.23
C PRO A 500 -19.26 -3.73 -22.15
N ASN A 501 -20.51 -4.13 -21.88
CA ASN A 501 -20.96 -5.52 -21.72
C ASN A 501 -21.44 -6.16 -23.03
N GLY A 502 -21.42 -5.42 -24.14
CA GLY A 502 -21.72 -5.93 -25.48
C GLY A 502 -20.66 -6.93 -25.98
N PRO A 503 -20.95 -7.65 -27.09
CA PRO A 503 -19.97 -8.52 -27.74
C PRO A 503 -18.65 -7.77 -28.03
N LYS A 504 -17.53 -8.42 -27.73
CA LYS A 504 -16.18 -7.85 -27.86
C LYS A 504 -15.56 -8.21 -29.21
N HIS A 505 -14.90 -7.24 -29.82
CA HIS A 505 -14.28 -7.33 -31.15
C HIS A 505 -12.90 -6.68 -31.16
N ILE A 506 -12.14 -6.95 -32.23
CA ILE A 506 -10.82 -6.36 -32.45
C ILE A 506 -10.77 -5.69 -33.83
N ALA A 507 -10.49 -4.39 -33.86
CA ALA A 507 -10.23 -3.65 -35.08
C ALA A 507 -8.71 -3.47 -35.28
N LYS A 508 -8.19 -3.87 -36.45
CA LYS A 508 -6.77 -3.70 -36.81
C LYS A 508 -6.64 -2.75 -38.00
N GLY A 509 -5.83 -1.71 -37.87
CA GLY A 509 -5.68 -0.71 -38.92
C GLY A 509 -4.88 0.51 -38.50
N VAL A 510 -4.98 1.59 -39.26
CA VAL A 510 -4.41 2.91 -38.93
C VAL A 510 -5.46 3.74 -38.21
N ILE A 511 -5.09 4.35 -37.10
CA ILE A 511 -5.96 5.27 -36.36
C ILE A 511 -6.08 6.59 -37.14
N LYS A 512 -7.31 7.07 -37.32
CA LYS A 512 -7.66 8.29 -38.06
C LYS A 512 -8.78 9.07 -37.37
N ASN A 513 -8.87 10.36 -37.65
CA ASN A 513 -9.93 11.24 -37.16
C ASN A 513 -10.07 11.25 -35.63
N VAL A 514 -8.95 11.22 -34.91
CA VAL A 514 -8.90 11.36 -33.45
C VAL A 514 -9.48 12.72 -33.07
N ARG A 515 -10.57 12.69 -32.31
CA ARG A 515 -11.23 13.87 -31.76
C ARG A 515 -11.39 13.68 -30.27
N CYS A 516 -10.71 14.51 -29.52
CA CYS A 516 -10.94 14.62 -28.09
C CYS A 516 -11.85 15.80 -27.78
N THR A 517 -12.85 15.57 -26.93
CA THR A 517 -13.73 16.61 -26.41
C THR A 517 -13.75 16.58 -24.89
N ASP A 518 -13.85 17.76 -24.29
CA ASP A 518 -13.88 17.99 -22.84
C ASP A 518 -14.96 17.12 -22.14
N PRO A 519 -14.67 16.48 -20.98
CA PRO A 519 -13.40 16.49 -20.24
C PRO A 519 -12.44 15.34 -20.59
N SER A 520 -12.90 14.23 -21.14
CA SER A 520 -12.06 13.04 -21.41
C SER A 520 -12.64 12.12 -22.48
N VAL A 521 -13.52 12.65 -23.34
CA VAL A 521 -14.14 11.85 -24.40
C VAL A 521 -13.17 11.78 -25.58
N ILE A 522 -12.94 10.58 -26.09
CA ILE A 522 -12.20 10.35 -27.34
C ILE A 522 -13.12 9.67 -28.35
N GLN A 523 -13.08 10.12 -29.60
CA GLN A 523 -13.60 9.42 -30.77
C GLN A 523 -12.46 9.21 -31.75
N LEU A 524 -12.39 8.03 -32.35
CA LEU A 524 -11.41 7.71 -33.39
C LEU A 524 -11.96 6.69 -34.37
N ASN A 525 -11.38 6.64 -35.56
CA ASN A 525 -11.63 5.62 -36.55
C ASN A 525 -10.43 4.69 -36.68
N VAL A 526 -10.67 3.40 -36.83
CA VAL A 526 -9.66 2.42 -37.22
C VAL A 526 -9.88 2.02 -38.67
N GLU A 527 -8.97 2.42 -39.56
CA GLU A 527 -9.04 2.15 -41.00
C GLU A 527 -8.14 0.96 -41.36
N GLY A 528 -8.74 -0.17 -41.70
CA GLY A 528 -8.07 -1.40 -42.14
C GLY A 528 -8.42 -1.81 -43.57
N ALA A 529 -8.26 -3.08 -43.92
CA ALA A 529 -8.62 -3.62 -45.25
C ALA A 529 -10.14 -3.69 -45.52
N GLY A 530 -10.97 -3.35 -44.52
CA GLY A 530 -12.43 -3.36 -44.58
C GLY A 530 -13.05 -1.98 -44.31
N LYS A 531 -14.33 -1.96 -43.95
CA LYS A 531 -15.04 -0.74 -43.54
C LYS A 531 -14.34 -0.10 -42.33
N ALA A 532 -14.19 1.23 -42.35
CA ALA A 532 -13.68 1.98 -41.21
C ALA A 532 -14.58 1.75 -39.97
N ILE A 533 -13.94 1.45 -38.84
CA ILE A 533 -14.63 1.19 -37.56
C ILE A 533 -14.55 2.47 -36.71
N SER A 534 -15.70 3.05 -36.39
CA SER A 534 -15.85 4.27 -35.58
C SER A 534 -15.99 3.89 -34.11
N LEU A 535 -15.08 4.36 -33.26
CA LEU A 535 -15.00 3.97 -31.85
C LEU A 535 -15.00 5.20 -30.95
N TYR A 536 -15.47 5.02 -29.71
CA TYR A 536 -15.42 6.07 -28.70
C TYR A 536 -15.02 5.55 -27.31
N SER A 537 -14.57 6.45 -26.45
CA SER A 537 -14.64 6.27 -25.00
C SER A 537 -15.08 7.57 -24.35
N ASN A 538 -15.94 7.48 -23.34
CA ASN A 538 -16.34 8.64 -22.54
C ASN A 538 -15.27 9.06 -21.52
N ASN A 539 -14.23 8.24 -21.35
CA ASN A 539 -13.06 8.54 -20.54
C ASN A 539 -11.84 7.78 -21.11
N TYR A 540 -11.01 8.46 -21.90
CA TYR A 540 -9.82 7.83 -22.50
C TYR A 540 -8.73 7.48 -21.48
N PHE A 541 -8.77 8.01 -20.25
CA PHE A 541 -7.85 7.60 -19.17
C PHE A 541 -8.10 6.17 -18.69
N ASN A 542 -9.30 5.62 -18.93
CA ASN A 542 -9.64 4.25 -18.57
C ASN A 542 -9.24 3.23 -19.66
N ILE A 543 -8.71 3.70 -20.79
CA ILE A 543 -8.25 2.82 -21.87
C ILE A 543 -6.85 2.33 -21.53
N HIS A 544 -6.63 1.02 -21.59
CA HIS A 544 -5.29 0.47 -21.49
C HIS A 544 -4.55 0.65 -22.82
N TYR A 545 -3.43 1.38 -22.80
CA TYR A 545 -2.53 1.56 -23.93
C TYR A 545 -1.29 0.70 -23.78
N SER A 546 -0.94 -0.01 -24.84
CA SER A 546 0.29 -0.80 -24.93
C SER A 546 0.98 -0.60 -26.27
N ALA A 547 2.25 -0.95 -26.36
CA ALA A 547 3.02 -0.89 -27.59
C ALA A 547 3.74 -2.22 -27.81
N THR A 548 3.67 -2.73 -29.04
CA THR A 548 4.29 -4.00 -29.41
C THR A 548 5.40 -3.73 -30.42
N ASN A 549 6.59 -4.26 -30.13
CA ASN A 549 7.82 -4.13 -30.92
C ASN A 549 8.50 -2.74 -30.92
N TYR A 550 8.17 -1.86 -29.97
CA TYR A 550 8.97 -0.67 -29.64
C TYR A 550 8.62 -0.15 -28.24
N THR A 551 9.52 0.64 -27.66
CA THR A 551 9.26 1.42 -26.43
C THR A 551 9.01 2.87 -26.82
N PRO A 552 7.88 3.49 -26.45
CA PRO A 552 7.66 4.92 -26.65
C PRO A 552 8.71 5.75 -25.91
N ASP A 553 9.28 6.77 -26.55
CA ASP A 553 10.29 7.65 -25.94
C ASP A 553 9.69 8.57 -24.86
N ASN A 554 8.37 8.78 -24.87
CA ASN A 554 7.59 9.57 -23.91
C ASN A 554 6.24 8.87 -23.61
N GLU A 555 5.52 9.33 -22.58
CA GLU A 555 4.14 8.92 -22.32
C GLU A 555 3.24 9.22 -23.54
N ILE A 556 2.43 8.24 -23.97
CA ILE A 556 1.55 8.39 -25.14
C ILE A 556 0.36 9.26 -24.74
N HIS A 557 0.23 10.44 -25.34
CA HIS A 557 -0.92 11.31 -25.17
C HIS A 557 -2.02 10.96 -26.19
N PRO A 558 -3.15 10.34 -25.78
CA PRO A 558 -4.12 9.76 -26.72
C PRO A 558 -4.68 10.74 -27.75
N CYS A 559 -4.80 12.02 -27.36
CA CYS A 559 -5.40 13.05 -28.20
C CYS A 559 -4.45 13.65 -29.25
N THR A 560 -3.14 13.53 -29.05
CA THR A 560 -2.13 14.12 -29.94
C THR A 560 -1.32 13.07 -30.68
N ASP A 561 -1.15 11.88 -30.10
CA ASP A 561 -0.13 10.93 -30.55
C ASP A 561 -0.70 9.73 -31.30
N LEU A 562 -2.01 9.46 -31.17
CA LEU A 562 -2.63 8.29 -31.80
C LEU A 562 -2.89 8.47 -33.30
N GLU A 563 -3.07 9.70 -33.79
CA GLU A 563 -3.42 9.96 -35.18
C GLU A 563 -2.30 9.43 -36.11
N GLY A 564 -2.67 8.52 -37.02
CA GLY A 564 -1.74 7.93 -37.98
C GLY A 564 -0.97 6.70 -37.49
N MET A 565 -1.13 6.29 -36.23
CA MET A 565 -0.49 5.08 -35.69
C MET A 565 -1.20 3.81 -36.16
N LYS A 566 -0.45 2.72 -36.42
CA LYS A 566 -1.05 1.39 -36.62
C LYS A 566 -1.41 0.81 -35.26
N ALA A 567 -2.63 0.30 -35.12
CA ALA A 567 -3.10 -0.24 -33.86
C ALA A 567 -3.99 -1.47 -34.02
N SER A 568 -4.04 -2.27 -32.95
CA SER A 568 -5.05 -3.28 -32.67
C SER A 568 -5.90 -2.77 -31.51
N VAL A 569 -7.15 -2.40 -31.79
CA VAL A 569 -8.08 -1.79 -30.82
C VAL A 569 -9.14 -2.80 -30.43
N GLN A 570 -9.22 -3.17 -29.15
CA GLN A 570 -10.32 -3.98 -28.62
C GLN A 570 -11.49 -3.07 -28.27
N TYR A 571 -12.70 -3.47 -28.64
CA TYR A 571 -13.91 -2.70 -28.36
C TYR A 571 -15.12 -3.60 -28.07
N ALA A 572 -16.09 -3.09 -27.33
CA ALA A 572 -17.41 -3.72 -27.16
C ALA A 572 -18.46 -3.00 -28.01
N GLU A 573 -19.39 -3.72 -28.62
CA GLU A 573 -20.49 -3.10 -29.39
C GLU A 573 -21.27 -2.08 -28.54
N SER A 574 -21.61 -0.93 -29.13
CA SER A 574 -22.39 0.11 -28.47
C SER A 574 -23.89 -0.01 -28.82
N SER A 575 -24.73 0.41 -27.87
CA SER A 575 -26.16 0.65 -28.11
C SER A 575 -26.39 1.86 -29.03
N ASP A 576 -25.42 2.77 -29.16
CA ASP A 576 -25.46 3.89 -30.10
C ASP A 576 -25.11 3.45 -31.53
N LYS A 577 -26.05 3.68 -32.46
CA LYS A 577 -25.89 3.31 -33.88
C LYS A 577 -25.03 4.27 -34.70
N THR A 578 -24.54 5.37 -34.12
CA THR A 578 -23.65 6.33 -34.77
C THR A 578 -22.17 5.96 -34.69
N VAL A 579 -21.84 4.97 -33.86
CA VAL A 579 -20.50 4.40 -33.64
C VAL A 579 -20.59 2.87 -33.68
N ASP A 580 -19.49 2.20 -33.95
CA ASP A 580 -19.43 0.74 -33.98
C ASP A 580 -19.16 0.16 -32.58
N GLY A 581 -18.53 0.91 -31.66
CA GLY A 581 -18.39 0.46 -30.27
C GLY A 581 -17.54 1.30 -29.32
N GLN A 582 -17.48 0.87 -28.06
CA GLN A 582 -16.72 1.49 -26.98
C GLN A 582 -15.34 0.85 -26.84
N ILE A 583 -14.29 1.67 -26.78
CA ILE A 583 -12.90 1.23 -26.69
C ILE A 583 -12.62 0.60 -25.32
N LEU A 584 -11.97 -0.57 -25.33
CA LEU A 584 -11.50 -1.29 -24.14
C LEU A 584 -9.99 -1.15 -23.96
N SER A 585 -9.24 -1.35 -25.04
CA SER A 585 -7.77 -1.23 -25.05
C SER A 585 -7.24 -0.90 -26.44
N VAL A 586 -6.06 -0.29 -26.49
CA VAL A 586 -5.38 0.10 -27.71
C VAL A 586 -3.93 -0.40 -27.66
N GLU A 587 -3.59 -1.30 -28.56
CA GLU A 587 -2.22 -1.81 -28.73
C GLU A 587 -1.60 -1.19 -29.98
N LEU A 588 -0.56 -0.38 -29.82
CA LEU A 588 0.14 0.31 -30.90
C LEU A 588 1.24 -0.56 -31.50
N SER A 589 1.45 -0.41 -32.80
CA SER A 589 2.50 -1.06 -33.57
C SER A 589 3.13 -0.08 -34.56
N ARG A 590 4.41 -0.23 -34.85
CA ARG A 590 5.11 0.55 -35.90
C ARG A 590 5.21 -0.28 -37.19
#